data_AF-A0A7V6XKI7-F1
#
_entry.id   AF-A0A7V6XKI7-F1
#
_cell.length_a   1.000
_cell.length_b   1.000
_cell.length_c   1.000
_cell.angle_alpha   90.00
_cell.angle_beta   90.00
_cell.angle_gamma   90.00
#
_symmetry.space_group_name_H-M   'P 1'
#
loop_
_entity.id
_entity.type
_entity.pdbx_description
1 polymer ?
#
loop_
_entity_poly.entity_id
_entity_poly.type
_entity_poly.pdbx_seq_one_letter_code
_entity_poly.pdbx_strand_id
1 'polypeptide(L)'
;MRPTWDEYFMKMAYLTSERSTCLRRQVGAILVKDNRVITTGYNGAPAGLKHCKEVGCIRGKENIPSGERHELCRGIHAEQNAIIQAAIMGV
;
A
#
# COMPACT_ATOMS: atom_id res chain seq x y z
N MET A 1 27.33 9.45 5.82
CA MET A 1 26.64 10.53 5.07
C MET A 1 25.16 10.49 5.45
N ARG A 2 24.53 11.63 5.72
CA ARG A 2 23.11 11.72 6.14
C ARG A 2 22.20 11.69 4.90
N PRO A 3 21.17 10.83 4.83
CA PRO A 3 20.24 10.82 3.70
C PRO A 3 19.51 12.16 3.55
N THR A 4 19.17 12.53 2.31
CA THR A 4 18.21 13.61 2.05
C THR A 4 16.82 13.23 2.57
N TRP A 5 15.91 14.20 2.67
CA TRP A 5 14.53 13.92 3.05
C TRP A 5 13.85 12.96 2.08
N ASP A 6 13.99 13.17 0.77
CA ASP A 6 13.38 12.29 -0.24
C ASP A 6 13.93 10.87 -0.17
N GLU A 7 15.25 10.70 0.03
CA GLU A 7 15.85 9.38 0.21
C GLU A 7 15.33 8.68 1.47
N TYR A 8 15.21 9.42 2.57
CA TYR A 8 14.68 8.90 3.83
C TYR A 8 13.21 8.48 3.69
N PHE A 9 12.40 9.33 3.09
CA PHE A 9 10.98 9.09 2.81
C PHE A 9 10.80 7.89 1.86
N MET A 10 11.57 7.81 0.78
CA MET A 10 11.50 6.68 -0.13
C MET A 10 11.94 5.36 0.53
N LYS A 11 12.98 5.36 1.38
CA LYS A 11 13.37 4.18 2.15
C LYS A 11 12.24 3.70 3.07
N MET A 12 11.52 4.62 3.72
CA MET A 12 10.36 4.27 4.55
C MET A 12 9.18 3.74 3.71
N ALA A 13 8.95 4.28 2.52
CA ALA A 13 7.93 3.76 1.60
C ALA A 13 8.26 2.33 1.15
N TYR A 14 9.53 2.05 0.81
CA TYR A 14 9.99 0.69 0.50
C TYR A 14 9.83 -0.26 1.69
N LEU A 15 10.26 0.13 2.89
CA LEU A 15 10.09 -0.66 4.11
C LEU A 15 8.60 -0.94 4.40
N THR A 16 7.74 0.05 4.19
CA THR A 16 6.29 -0.11 4.34
C THR A 16 5.75 -1.14 3.33
N SER A 17 6.27 -1.15 2.09
CA SER A 17 5.85 -2.06 1.03
C SER A 17 6.12 -3.53 1.35
N GLU A 18 7.13 -3.83 2.17
CA GLU A 18 7.48 -5.21 2.59
C GLU A 18 6.34 -5.89 3.36
N ARG A 19 5.45 -5.10 3.98
CA ARG A 19 4.24 -5.60 4.66
C ARG A 19 3.11 -5.98 3.70
N SER A 20 3.24 -5.68 2.41
CA SER A 20 2.23 -5.99 1.41
C SER A 20 1.89 -7.48 1.37
N THR A 21 0.60 -7.75 1.19
CA THR A 21 0.08 -9.10 1.03
C THR A 21 -0.39 -9.38 -0.40
N CYS A 22 -0.12 -8.47 -1.33
CA CYS A 22 -0.44 -8.66 -2.73
C CYS A 22 0.59 -9.60 -3.39
N LEU A 23 0.11 -10.50 -4.24
CA LEU A 23 0.97 -11.44 -4.98
C LEU A 23 1.60 -10.83 -6.23
N ARG A 24 1.07 -9.71 -6.74
CA ARG A 24 1.49 -9.11 -8.01
C ARG A 24 2.48 -7.96 -7.86
N ARG A 25 2.30 -7.13 -6.83
CA ARG A 25 3.07 -5.89 -6.62
C ARG A 25 3.10 -5.57 -5.13
N GLN A 26 4.27 -5.28 -4.60
CA GLN A 26 4.45 -4.81 -3.23
C GLN A 26 4.61 -3.30 -3.29
N VAL A 27 3.59 -2.57 -2.82
CA VAL A 27 3.54 -1.10 -2.87
C VAL A 27 3.38 -0.59 -1.45
N GLY A 28 4.19 0.40 -1.11
CA GLY A 28 4.12 1.15 0.13
C GLY A 28 4.00 2.63 -0.17
N ALA A 29 3.26 3.33 0.66
CA ALA A 29 3.02 4.76 0.58
C ALA A 29 3.19 5.36 1.97
N ILE A 30 3.67 6.59 2.01
CA ILE A 30 3.77 7.40 3.22
C ILE A 30 3.16 8.77 2.93
N LEU A 31 2.43 9.32 3.89
CA LEU A 31 1.91 10.67 3.84
C LEU A 31 2.78 11.54 4.74
N VAL A 32 3.34 12.61 4.17
CA VAL A 32 4.29 13.48 4.86
C VAL A 32 3.78 14.92 4.82
N LYS A 33 3.85 15.62 5.96
CA LYS A 33 3.55 17.06 6.08
C LYS A 33 4.63 17.71 6.93
N ASP A 34 5.21 18.81 6.47
CA ASP A 34 6.27 19.54 7.17
C ASP A 34 7.44 18.63 7.62
N ASN A 35 7.88 17.73 6.73
CA ASN A 35 8.88 16.68 6.99
C ASN A 35 8.56 15.70 8.13
N ARG A 36 7.28 15.58 8.51
CA ARG A 36 6.79 14.61 9.49
C ARG A 36 5.92 13.58 8.79
N VAL A 37 6.20 12.30 9.04
CA VAL A 37 5.34 11.21 8.58
C VAL A 37 4.05 11.26 9.39
N ILE A 38 2.92 11.40 8.71
CA ILE A 38 1.59 11.46 9.30
C ILE A 38 1.02 10.05 9.39
N THR A 39 0.98 9.35 8.25
CA THR A 39 0.54 7.96 8.16
C THR A 39 1.34 7.18 7.12
N THR A 40 1.22 5.87 7.16
CA THR A 40 1.76 4.96 6.16
C THR A 40 0.67 4.01 5.68
N GLY A 41 0.86 3.42 4.50
CA GLY A 41 -0.05 2.45 3.93
C GLY A 41 0.68 1.48 3.02
N TYR A 42 0.26 0.22 3.00
CA TYR A 42 0.71 -0.77 2.03
C TYR A 42 -0.49 -1.39 1.34
N ASN A 43 -0.32 -1.92 0.15
CA ASN A 43 -1.42 -2.53 -0.57
C ASN A 43 -1.76 -3.94 -0.02
N GLY A 44 -3.05 -4.19 0.22
CA GLY A 44 -3.51 -5.41 0.88
C GLY A 44 -5.03 -5.46 0.99
N ALA A 45 -5.57 -6.63 1.36
CA ALA A 45 -7.00 -6.76 1.63
C ALA A 45 -7.40 -5.84 2.81
N PRO A 46 -8.65 -5.32 2.82
CA PRO A 46 -9.18 -4.57 3.96
C PRO A 46 -9.01 -5.32 5.28
N ALA A 47 -8.95 -4.59 6.39
CA ALA A 47 -8.85 -5.17 7.73
C ALA A 47 -9.98 -6.19 7.98
N GLY A 48 -9.62 -7.34 8.56
CA GLY A 48 -10.56 -8.43 8.85
C GLY A 48 -10.87 -9.38 7.68
N LEU A 49 -10.36 -9.10 6.48
CA LEU A 49 -10.52 -9.97 5.31
C LEU A 49 -9.25 -10.76 5.01
N LYS A 50 -9.40 -12.03 4.59
CA LYS A 50 -8.27 -12.87 4.13
C LYS A 50 -7.47 -12.19 3.02
N HIS A 51 -6.15 -12.34 3.07
CA HIS A 51 -5.22 -11.74 2.13
C HIS A 51 -5.08 -12.55 0.83
N CYS A 52 -4.59 -11.91 -0.23
CA CYS A 52 -4.27 -12.60 -1.50
C CYS A 52 -3.27 -13.75 -1.30
N LYS A 53 -2.37 -13.67 -0.31
CA LYS A 53 -1.46 -14.75 0.08
C LYS A 53 -2.19 -16.02 0.55
N GLU A 54 -3.42 -15.90 1.05
CA GLU A 54 -4.21 -17.02 1.58
C GLU A 54 -5.21 -17.57 0.55
N VAL A 55 -5.84 -16.70 -0.23
CA VAL A 55 -6.95 -17.09 -1.14
C VAL A 55 -6.58 -17.01 -2.62
N GLY A 56 -5.37 -16.56 -2.93
CA GLY A 56 -4.91 -16.29 -4.30
C GLY A 56 -5.36 -14.93 -4.84
N CYS A 57 -5.07 -14.67 -6.12
CA CYS A 57 -5.36 -13.41 -6.79
C CYS A 57 -6.12 -13.62 -8.09
N ILE A 58 -7.40 -13.24 -8.15
CA ILE A 58 -8.25 -13.33 -9.36
C ILE A 58 -7.60 -12.58 -10.52
N ARG A 59 -7.13 -11.35 -10.26
CA ARG A 59 -6.47 -10.53 -11.29
C ARG A 59 -5.20 -11.17 -11.85
N GLY A 60 -4.51 -12.02 -11.08
CA GLY A 60 -3.35 -12.78 -11.55
C GLY A 60 -3.76 -13.99 -12.38
N LYS A 61 -4.80 -14.72 -11.96
CA LYS A 61 -5.35 -15.87 -12.70
C LYS A 61 -5.88 -15.47 -14.08
N GLU A 62 -6.60 -14.35 -14.14
CA GLU A 62 -7.23 -13.85 -15.36
C GLU A 62 -6.30 -12.93 -16.19
N ASN A 63 -5.01 -12.82 -15.84
CA ASN A 63 -4.04 -11.95 -16.52
C ASN A 63 -4.50 -10.49 -16.75
N ILE A 64 -5.25 -9.94 -15.80
CA ILE A 64 -5.82 -8.58 -15.93
C ILE A 64 -4.69 -7.53 -15.93
N PRO A 65 -4.61 -6.65 -16.95
CA PRO A 65 -3.63 -5.59 -17.03
C PRO A 65 -3.66 -4.59 -15.85
N SER A 66 -2.59 -3.80 -15.72
CA SER A 66 -2.58 -2.67 -14.79
C SER A 66 -3.50 -1.55 -15.31
N GLY A 67 -4.15 -0.82 -14.41
CA GLY A 67 -5.07 0.26 -14.79
C GLY A 67 -6.46 -0.19 -15.21
N GLU A 68 -6.71 -1.49 -15.32
CA GLU A 68 -8.00 -2.05 -15.73
C GLU A 68 -8.65 -2.87 -14.62
N ARG A 69 -9.99 -2.92 -14.62
CA ARG A 69 -10.85 -3.81 -13.83
C ARG A 69 -10.50 -3.85 -12.33
N HIS A 70 -10.33 -2.68 -11.71
CA HIS A 70 -9.95 -2.57 -10.30
C HIS A 70 -11.01 -3.18 -9.36
N GLU A 71 -12.28 -3.21 -9.77
CA GLU A 71 -13.39 -3.86 -9.07
C GLU A 71 -13.18 -5.36 -8.81
N LEU A 72 -12.30 -6.03 -9.57
CA LEU A 72 -11.90 -7.41 -9.32
C LEU A 72 -10.76 -7.55 -8.29
N CYS A 73 -10.15 -6.44 -7.88
CA CYS A 73 -9.09 -6.43 -6.88
C CYS A 73 -9.70 -6.51 -5.49
N ARG A 74 -9.25 -7.50 -4.70
CA ARG A 74 -9.55 -7.53 -3.25
C ARG A 74 -8.69 -6.55 -2.45
N GLY A 75 -7.55 -6.16 -3.01
CA GLY A 75 -6.59 -5.30 -2.32
C GLY A 75 -6.91 -3.83 -2.53
N ILE A 76 -6.90 -3.08 -1.42
CA ILE A 76 -6.84 -1.62 -1.41
C ILE A 76 -5.40 -1.20 -1.74
N HIS A 77 -5.24 -0.11 -2.48
CA HIS A 77 -3.93 0.45 -2.82
C HIS A 77 -3.22 1.03 -1.59
N ALA A 78 -1.90 1.14 -1.66
CA ALA A 78 -1.09 1.62 -0.53
C ALA A 78 -1.45 3.08 -0.19
N GLU A 79 -1.63 3.88 -1.24
CA GLU A 79 -2.01 5.29 -1.23
C GLU A 79 -3.38 5.49 -0.57
N GLN A 80 -4.35 4.65 -0.95
CA GLN A 80 -5.68 4.65 -0.34
C GLN A 80 -5.60 4.28 1.14
N ASN A 81 -4.83 3.25 1.50
CA ASN A 81 -4.65 2.86 2.89
C ASN A 81 -3.99 3.98 3.73
N ALA A 82 -3.01 4.71 3.19
CA ALA A 82 -2.40 5.84 3.90
C ALA A 82 -3.43 6.95 4.20
N ILE A 83 -4.30 7.27 3.24
CA ILE A 83 -5.37 8.27 3.40
C ILE A 83 -6.45 7.77 4.36
N ILE A 84 -6.89 6.52 4.23
CA ILE A 84 -7.89 5.92 5.11
C ILE A 84 -7.38 5.90 6.57
N GLN A 85 -6.11 5.59 6.78
CA GLN A 85 -5.51 5.66 8.11
C GLN A 85 -5.53 7.08 8.68
N ALA A 86 -5.23 8.09 7.86
CA ALA A 86 -5.31 9.49 8.30
C ALA A 86 -6.74 9.86 8.72
N ALA A 87 -7.73 9.45 7.92
CA ALA A 87 -9.15 9.65 8.24
C ALA A 87 -9.60 8.91 9.53
N ILE A 88 -9.14 7.68 9.75
CA ILE A 88 -9.44 6.92 10.98
C ILE A 88 -8.83 7.59 12.21
N MET A 89 -7.61 8.12 12.08
CA MET A 89 -6.88 8.76 13.17
C MET A 89 -7.29 10.22 13.41
N GLY A 90 -8.02 10.84 12.47
CA GLY A 90 -8.45 12.24 12.55
C GLY A 90 -7.29 13.23 12.36
N VAL A 91 -6.36 12.93 11.46
CA VAL A 91 -5.17 13.76 11.15
C VAL A 91 -5.11 14.20 9.70
#